data_AF-A0A956QM69-F1
#
_entry.id   AF-A0A956QM69-F1
#
_cell.length_a   1.000
_cell.length_b   1.000
_cell.length_c   1.000
_cell.angle_alpha   90.00
_cell.angle_beta   90.00
_cell.angle_gamma   90.00
#
_symmetry.space_group_name_H-M   'P 1'
#
loop_
_entity.id
_entity.type
_entity.pdbx_description
1 polymer ?
#
loop_
_entity_poly.entity_id
_entity_poly.type
_entity_poly.pdbx_seq_one_letter_code
_entity_poly.pdbx_strand_id
1 'polypeptide(L)'
;MPRIRFFLLLLLLTTALAQAQPEVESRVEALLGKMTTEEKLGQLQMFGGVGQGDLPPEHIALLKQGRLGTTLNIRGAARVNRLQKIAVEETRLGIPLIFAFDVIHGYRTVFPI
;
A
#
# COMPACT_ATOMS: atom_id res chain seq x y z
N MET A 1 -43.83 -12.26 -3.90
CA MET A 1 -42.57 -13.02 -3.70
C MET A 1 -41.24 -12.28 -3.96
N PRO A 2 -41.12 -11.10 -4.62
CA PRO A 2 -39.81 -10.47 -4.84
C PRO A 2 -39.23 -9.78 -3.60
N ARG A 3 -40.08 -9.31 -2.67
CA ARG A 3 -39.66 -8.59 -1.45
C ARG A 3 -38.88 -9.46 -0.45
N ILE A 4 -39.25 -10.74 -0.31
CA ILE A 4 -38.56 -11.68 0.60
C ILE A 4 -37.21 -12.10 0.03
N ARG A 5 -37.12 -12.33 -1.29
CA ARG A 5 -35.85 -12.60 -1.96
C ARG A 5 -34.89 -11.42 -1.88
N PHE A 6 -35.40 -10.19 -2.03
CA PHE A 6 -34.60 -8.97 -1.87
C PHE A 6 -34.05 -8.80 -0.45
N PHE A 7 -34.87 -9.03 0.59
CA PHE A 7 -34.43 -8.99 1.98
C PHE A 7 -33.40 -10.09 2.32
N LEU A 8 -33.58 -11.31 1.80
CA LEU A 8 -32.62 -12.39 1.98
C LEU A 8 -31.30 -12.11 1.26
N LEU A 9 -31.34 -11.52 0.05
CA LEU A 9 -30.14 -11.11 -0.67
C LEU A 9 -29.40 -9.97 0.07
N LEU A 10 -30.14 -9.02 0.63
CA LEU A 10 -29.58 -7.92 1.42
C LEU A 10 -28.93 -8.43 2.72
N LEU A 11 -29.55 -9.40 3.40
CA LEU A 11 -29.01 -10.04 4.61
C LEU A 11 -27.77 -10.91 4.32
N LEU A 12 -27.73 -11.59 3.18
CA LEU A 12 -26.55 -12.33 2.71
C LEU A 12 -25.39 -11.38 2.36
N LEU A 13 -25.70 -10.19 1.81
CA LEU A 13 -24.68 -9.20 1.47
C LEU A 13 -24.07 -8.53 2.72
N THR A 14 -24.88 -8.25 3.75
CA THR A 14 -24.38 -7.66 5.00
C THR A 14 -23.55 -8.64 5.82
N THR A 15 -23.93 -9.91 5.86
CA THR A 15 -23.14 -10.96 6.52
C THR A 15 -21.82 -11.23 5.81
N ALA A 16 -21.79 -11.22 4.47
CA ALA A 16 -20.55 -11.35 3.70
C ALA A 16 -19.57 -10.19 3.94
N LEU A 17 -20.06 -8.95 3.96
CA LEU A 17 -19.25 -7.76 4.28
C LEU A 17 -18.72 -7.79 5.72
N ALA A 18 -19.56 -8.22 6.68
CA ALA A 18 -19.16 -8.35 8.08
C ALA A 18 -18.13 -9.48 8.31
N GLN A 19 -18.13 -10.54 7.49
CA GLN A 19 -17.18 -11.65 7.60
C GLN A 19 -15.82 -11.36 6.92
N ALA A 20 -15.79 -10.50 5.90
CA ALA A 20 -14.56 -10.09 5.23
C ALA A 20 -13.61 -9.27 6.13
N GLN A 21 -14.17 -8.50 7.07
CA GLN A 21 -13.41 -7.61 7.94
C GLN A 21 -12.60 -8.35 9.04
N PRO A 22 -13.15 -9.36 9.75
CA PRO A 22 -12.38 -10.26 10.62
C PRO A 22 -11.24 -10.99 9.93
N GLU A 23 -11.42 -11.36 8.66
CA GLU A 23 -10.38 -12.07 7.89
C GLU A 23 -9.19 -11.16 7.58
N VAL A 24 -9.45 -9.92 7.15
CA VAL A 24 -8.39 -8.92 6.93
C VAL A 24 -7.67 -8.60 8.24
N GLU A 25 -8.41 -8.35 9.31
CA GLU A 25 -7.82 -8.04 10.63
C GLU A 25 -6.92 -9.18 11.11
N SER A 26 -7.40 -10.43 11.03
CA SER A 26 -6.62 -11.61 11.42
C SER A 26 -5.34 -11.75 10.59
N ARG A 27 -5.39 -11.46 9.29
CA ARG A 27 -4.21 -11.48 8.42
C ARG A 27 -3.22 -10.36 8.75
N VAL A 28 -3.72 -9.16 9.08
CA VAL A 28 -2.90 -8.02 9.50
C VAL A 28 -2.22 -8.35 10.84
N GLU A 29 -2.95 -8.84 11.83
CA GLU A 29 -2.40 -9.26 13.12
C GLU A 29 -1.35 -10.36 12.96
N ALA A 30 -1.61 -11.36 12.11
CA ALA A 30 -0.65 -12.40 11.81
C ALA A 30 0.62 -11.87 11.12
N LEU A 31 0.52 -10.81 10.30
CA LEU A 31 1.67 -10.15 9.69
C LEU A 31 2.43 -9.30 10.72
N LEU A 32 1.73 -8.47 11.50
CA LEU A 32 2.31 -7.64 12.56
C LEU A 32 3.03 -8.49 13.62
N GLY A 33 2.52 -9.68 13.93
CA GLY A 33 3.15 -10.65 14.81
C GLY A 33 4.48 -11.20 14.29
N LYS A 34 4.72 -11.16 12.98
CA LYS A 34 5.97 -11.61 12.35
C LYS A 34 7.02 -10.49 12.22
N MET A 35 6.64 -9.24 12.45
CA MET A 35 7.51 -8.07 12.23
C MET A 35 8.37 -7.76 13.45
N THR A 36 9.60 -7.30 13.22
CA THR A 36 10.42 -6.66 14.25
C THR A 36 9.92 -5.23 14.51
N THR A 37 10.39 -4.62 15.61
CA THR A 37 10.08 -3.21 15.92
C THR A 37 10.57 -2.27 14.82
N GLU A 38 11.72 -2.54 14.23
CA GLU A 38 12.32 -1.74 13.16
C GLU A 38 11.52 -1.81 11.86
N GLU A 39 10.98 -2.97 11.51
CA GLU A 39 10.10 -3.11 10.35
C GLU A 39 8.75 -2.43 10.59
N LYS A 40 8.21 -2.50 11.82
CA LYS A 40 6.98 -1.77 12.20
C LYS A 40 7.18 -0.27 12.09
N LEU A 41 8.30 0.24 12.61
CA LEU A 41 8.69 1.63 12.41
C LEU A 41 8.80 1.97 10.92
N GLY A 42 9.42 1.08 10.13
CA GLY A 42 9.55 1.20 8.69
C GLY A 42 8.23 1.43 7.96
N GLN A 43 7.16 0.73 8.37
CA GLN A 43 5.82 0.91 7.78
C GLN A 43 5.25 2.32 8.02
N LEU A 44 5.70 3.01 9.07
CA LEU A 44 5.29 4.39 9.39
C LEU A 44 6.14 5.44 8.67
N GLN A 45 7.22 5.03 7.99
CA GLN A 45 8.11 5.95 7.28
C GLN A 45 7.63 6.22 5.86
N MET A 46 7.68 7.50 5.49
CA MET A 46 7.44 7.99 4.14
C MET A 46 8.65 8.80 3.66
N PHE A 47 9.21 8.45 2.52
CA PHE A 47 10.31 9.20 1.90
C PHE A 47 9.90 9.80 0.55
N GLY A 48 10.31 11.05 0.34
CA GLY A 48 10.07 11.77 -0.91
C GLY A 48 11.09 11.41 -1.99
N GLY A 49 10.64 11.46 -3.24
CA GLY A 49 11.51 11.48 -4.40
C GLY A 49 12.28 12.79 -4.52
N VAL A 50 13.51 12.72 -4.98
CA VAL A 50 14.37 13.89 -5.26
C VAL A 50 14.46 14.16 -6.76
N GLY A 51 14.72 15.42 -7.13
CA GLY A 51 14.89 15.84 -8.52
C GLY A 51 13.72 15.41 -9.43
N GLN A 52 14.01 14.55 -10.42
CA GLN A 52 13.01 14.01 -11.35
C GLN A 52 12.14 12.88 -10.76
N GLY A 53 12.01 12.81 -9.44
CA GLY A 53 11.25 11.78 -8.74
C GLY A 53 12.01 10.46 -8.62
N ASP A 54 13.31 10.51 -8.35
CA ASP A 54 14.15 9.36 -8.03
C ASP A 54 14.17 9.10 -6.52
N LEU A 55 14.33 7.83 -6.12
CA LEU A 55 14.56 7.48 -4.72
C LEU A 55 16.08 7.43 -4.47
N PRO A 56 16.61 8.20 -3.51
CA PRO A 56 18.04 8.19 -3.21
C PRO A 56 18.57 6.78 -2.84
N PRO A 57 19.82 6.43 -3.19
CA PRO A 57 20.41 5.12 -2.89
C PRO A 57 20.33 4.71 -1.41
N GLU A 58 20.50 5.67 -0.50
CA GLU A 58 20.38 5.47 0.95
C GLU A 58 18.97 5.03 1.36
N HIS A 59 17.93 5.55 0.69
CA HIS A 59 16.55 5.14 0.93
C HIS A 59 16.23 3.79 0.29
N ILE A 60 16.89 3.45 -0.84
CA ILE A 60 16.80 2.10 -1.42
C ILE A 60 17.44 1.06 -0.47
N ALA A 61 18.53 1.41 0.22
CA ALA A 61 19.12 0.55 1.23
C ALA A 61 18.16 0.31 2.42
N LEU A 62 17.45 1.36 2.86
CA LEU A 62 16.40 1.24 3.88
C LEU A 62 15.21 0.39 3.40
N LEU A 63 14.80 0.53 2.14
CA LEU A 63 13.76 -0.30 1.53
C LEU A 63 14.13 -1.79 1.60
N LYS A 64 15.35 -2.16 1.19
CA LYS A 64 15.83 -3.56 1.25
C LYS A 64 15.85 -4.13 2.68
N GLN A 65 15.95 -3.26 3.68
CA GLN A 65 15.88 -3.64 5.10
C GLN A 65 14.43 -3.72 5.63
N GLY A 66 13.41 -3.48 4.82
CA GLY A 66 12.01 -3.42 5.26
C GLY A 66 11.67 -2.15 6.05
N ARG A 67 12.49 -1.09 5.93
CA ARG A 67 12.41 0.14 6.72
C ARG A 67 11.81 1.32 5.95
N LEU A 68 10.94 1.03 4.98
CA LEU A 68 10.26 2.02 4.16
C LEU A 68 8.90 1.45 3.74
N GLY A 69 7.80 2.07 4.18
CA GLY A 69 6.45 1.64 3.84
C GLY A 69 5.82 2.45 2.71
N THR A 70 6.13 3.75 2.64
CA THR A 70 5.52 4.67 1.67
C THR A 70 6.56 5.53 0.98
N THR A 71 6.30 5.89 -0.27
CA THR A 71 7.03 6.93 -1.00
C THR A 71 6.11 8.05 -1.42
N LEU A 72 6.65 9.27 -1.55
CA LEU A 72 5.96 10.42 -2.09
C LEU A 72 6.68 10.93 -3.34
N ASN A 73 5.95 11.17 -4.42
CA ASN A 73 6.47 11.81 -5.64
C ASN A 73 7.62 11.07 -6.36
N ILE A 74 7.67 9.73 -6.26
CA ILE A 74 8.51 8.88 -7.12
C ILE A 74 7.85 8.70 -8.47
N ARG A 75 8.46 9.21 -9.54
CA ARG A 75 7.83 9.31 -10.86
C ARG A 75 8.37 8.28 -11.85
N GLY A 76 7.48 7.81 -12.73
CA GLY A 76 7.79 6.91 -13.83
C GLY A 76 7.46 5.44 -13.53
N ALA A 77 6.65 4.82 -14.39
CA ALA A 77 6.16 3.44 -14.20
C ALA A 77 7.29 2.42 -14.07
N ALA A 78 8.34 2.52 -14.89
CA ALA A 78 9.49 1.63 -14.82
C ALA A 78 10.24 1.73 -13.48
N ARG A 79 10.35 2.93 -12.93
CA ARG A 79 11.01 3.19 -11.65
C ARG A 79 10.16 2.67 -10.48
N VAL A 80 8.88 3.03 -10.45
CA VAL A 80 7.92 2.52 -9.45
C VAL A 80 7.89 1.00 -9.44
N ASN A 81 7.81 0.36 -10.61
CA ASN A 81 7.80 -1.09 -10.73
C ASN A 81 9.11 -1.73 -10.21
N ARG A 82 10.27 -1.13 -10.51
CA ARG A 82 11.55 -1.61 -9.98
C ARG A 82 11.57 -1.57 -8.45
N LEU A 83 11.13 -0.46 -7.85
CA LEU A 83 11.10 -0.32 -6.39
C LEU A 83 10.08 -1.28 -5.76
N GLN A 84 8.92 -1.49 -6.38
CA GLN A 84 7.94 -2.45 -5.89
C GLN A 84 8.46 -3.88 -5.94
N LYS A 85 9.20 -4.24 -7.01
CA LYS A 85 9.89 -5.53 -7.07
C LYS A 85 10.89 -5.72 -5.94
N ILE A 86 11.70 -4.71 -5.63
CA ILE A 86 12.60 -4.78 -4.48
C ILE A 86 11.81 -5.02 -3.19
N ALA A 87 10.72 -4.28 -2.97
CA ALA A 87 9.89 -4.42 -1.77
C ALA A 87 9.32 -5.85 -1.62
N VAL A 88 8.78 -6.41 -2.69
CA VAL A 88 8.09 -7.70 -2.70
C VAL A 88 9.05 -8.90 -2.79
N GLU A 89 10.12 -8.79 -3.56
CA GLU A 89 11.01 -9.92 -3.91
C GLU A 89 12.30 -9.93 -3.09
N GLU A 90 12.78 -8.79 -2.58
CA GLU A 90 14.09 -8.66 -1.93
C GLU A 90 14.01 -8.34 -0.42
N THR A 91 12.81 -8.23 0.17
CA THR A 91 12.64 -8.00 1.63
C THR A 91 12.13 -9.24 2.34
N ARG A 92 12.42 -9.36 3.64
CA ARG A 92 12.10 -10.55 4.45
C ARG A 92 10.62 -10.95 4.44
N LEU A 93 9.71 -9.96 4.47
CA LEU A 93 8.26 -10.18 4.54
C LEU A 93 7.54 -9.85 3.24
N GLY A 94 8.22 -9.30 2.23
CA GLY A 94 7.62 -8.98 0.94
C GLY A 94 6.48 -7.95 1.01
N ILE A 95 6.49 -7.05 2.00
CA ILE A 95 5.42 -6.07 2.18
C ILE A 95 5.53 -5.01 1.07
N PRO A 96 4.47 -4.79 0.26
CA PRO A 96 4.52 -3.84 -0.85
C PRO A 96 4.55 -2.39 -0.37
N LEU A 97 5.12 -1.52 -1.20
CA LEU A 97 5.11 -0.07 -1.02
C LEU A 97 3.81 0.57 -1.46
N ILE A 98 3.44 1.65 -0.76
CA ILE A 98 2.49 2.65 -1.22
C ILE A 98 3.25 3.75 -1.97
N PHE A 99 2.76 4.12 -3.16
CA PHE A 99 3.30 5.23 -3.96
C PHE A 99 2.29 6.37 -3.98
N ALA A 100 2.58 7.42 -3.21
CA ALA A 100 1.74 8.60 -3.08
C ALA A 100 2.21 9.71 -4.03
N PHE A 101 1.27 10.55 -4.45
CA PHE A 101 1.49 11.68 -5.34
C PHE A 101 0.55 12.82 -5.01
N ASP A 102 1.03 14.05 -5.14
CA ASP A 102 0.20 15.25 -5.06
C ASP A 102 -0.51 15.49 -6.41
N VAL A 103 -1.55 14.69 -6.70
CA VAL A 103 -2.37 14.82 -7.92
C VAL A 103 -3.62 15.64 -7.62
N ILE A 104 -3.48 16.96 -7.63
CA ILE A 104 -4.53 17.88 -7.17
C ILE A 104 -5.58 18.16 -8.26
N HIS A 105 -5.14 18.55 -9.45
CA HIS A 105 -6.02 18.92 -10.58
C HIS A 105 -5.62 18.21 -11.88
N GLY A 106 -5.03 17.02 -11.76
CA GLY A 106 -4.56 16.22 -12.90
C GLY A 106 -3.07 15.87 -12.82
N TYR A 107 -2.66 14.82 -13.54
CA TYR A 107 -1.29 14.30 -13.51
C TYR A 107 -0.49 14.67 -14.78
N ARG A 108 -0.94 14.17 -15.95
CA ARG A 108 -0.38 14.56 -17.26
C ARG A 108 -1.25 15.60 -17.94
N THR A 109 -2.55 15.34 -18.01
CA THR A 109 -3.56 16.33 -18.41
C THR A 109 -4.00 17.07 -17.16
N VAL A 110 -3.95 18.40 -17.19
CA VAL A 110 -4.25 19.29 -16.06
C VAL A 110 -5.55 20.05 -16.30
N PHE A 111 -6.35 20.17 -15.25
CA PHE A 111 -7.60 20.94 -15.19
C PHE A 111 -7.39 22.29 -14.48
N PRO A 112 -8.25 23.29 -14.66
CA PRO A 112 -8.20 24.51 -13.84
C PRO A 112 -8.43 24.23 -12.34
N ILE A 113 -7.93 25.11 -11.48
CA ILE A 113 -8.16 25.13 -10.02
C ILE A 113 -9.29 26.10 -9.71
#